data_AF-B6CMN2-F1
#
_entry.id   AF-B6CMN2-F1
#
_cell.length_a   1.000
_cell.length_b   1.000
_cell.length_c   1.000
_cell.angle_alpha   90.00
_cell.angle_beta   90.00
_cell.angle_gamma   90.00
#
_symmetry.space_group_name_H-M   'P 1'
#
loop_
_entity.id
_entity.type
_entity.pdbx_description
1 polymer ?
#
loop_
_entity_poly.entity_id
_entity_poly.type
_entity_poly.pdbx_seq_one_letter_code
_entity_poly.pdbx_strand_id
1 'polypeptide(L)'
;LATSPQWLVGLSRWAYYKSYFPTLGLMRDDCLYVDKYVKEAVERLPNDVKVAREFRMSRALILSHSKEILPKEEWTNYDEDVDYLSPIVEKIKDEHRLRKILDEKNGTRKTQGIFGTIGQLLGLQKTIDK
;
A
#
# COMPACT_ATOMS: atom_id res chain seq x y z
N LEU A 1 0.32 9.93 -21.40
CA LEU A 1 0.65 8.64 -20.75
C LEU A 1 1.61 7.92 -21.67
N ALA A 2 2.87 7.72 -21.26
CA ALA A 2 3.81 6.97 -22.10
C ALA A 2 3.32 5.52 -22.17
N THR A 3 2.88 5.08 -23.35
CA THR A 3 2.56 3.68 -23.62
C THR A 3 3.81 2.85 -23.40
N SER A 4 3.75 1.90 -22.47
CA SER A 4 4.82 0.93 -22.23
C SER A 4 5.14 0.21 -23.54
N PRO A 5 6.41 -0.06 -23.85
CA PRO A 5 6.77 -0.79 -25.05
C PRO A 5 6.15 -2.20 -25.02
N GLN A 6 5.63 -2.65 -26.16
CA GLN A 6 4.84 -3.89 -26.27
C GLN A 6 5.56 -5.14 -25.73
N TRP A 7 6.89 -5.19 -25.86
CA TRP A 7 7.69 -6.30 -25.36
C TRP A 7 7.72 -6.37 -23.82
N LEU A 8 7.64 -5.23 -23.12
CA LEU A 8 7.55 -5.21 -21.65
C LEU A 8 6.19 -5.76 -21.18
N VAL A 9 5.12 -5.46 -21.90
CA VAL A 9 3.79 -6.00 -21.61
C VAL A 9 3.78 -7.52 -21.82
N GLY A 10 4.37 -8.01 -22.91
CA GLY A 10 4.54 -9.44 -23.16
C GLY A 10 5.35 -10.15 -22.08
N LEU A 11 6.46 -9.54 -21.63
CA LEU A 11 7.29 -10.06 -20.55
C LEU A 11 6.55 -10.07 -19.20
N SER A 12 5.80 -9.00 -18.90
CA SER A 12 4.99 -8.92 -17.68
C SER A 12 3.92 -10.00 -17.64
N ARG A 13 3.20 -10.20 -18.75
CA ARG A 13 2.19 -11.26 -18.89
C ARG A 13 2.81 -12.65 -18.75
N TRP A 14 3.96 -12.89 -19.36
CA TRP A 14 4.69 -14.15 -19.20
C TRP A 14 5.07 -14.40 -17.73
N ALA A 15 5.64 -13.39 -17.07
CA ALA A 15 6.03 -13.48 -15.66
C ALA A 15 4.83 -13.73 -14.74
N TYR A 16 3.68 -13.12 -15.04
CA TYR A 16 2.43 -13.34 -14.33
C TYR A 16 1.99 -14.81 -14.36
N TYR A 17 1.81 -15.39 -15.56
CA TYR A 17 1.37 -16.79 -15.67
C TYR A 17 2.45 -17.80 -15.26
N LYS A 18 3.73 -17.39 -15.26
CA LYS A 18 4.81 -18.20 -14.70
C LYS A 18 4.79 -18.22 -13.17
N SER A 19 4.16 -17.22 -12.56
CA SER A 19 3.93 -17.18 -11.12
C SER A 19 2.92 -18.27 -10.72
N TYR A 20 3.04 -18.79 -9.50
CA TYR A 20 2.18 -19.89 -9.03
C TYR A 20 0.81 -19.42 -8.53
N PHE A 21 0.65 -18.15 -8.17
CA PHE A 21 -0.59 -17.65 -7.58
C PHE A 21 -1.82 -17.71 -8.50
N PRO A 22 -1.74 -17.47 -9.84
CA PRO A 22 -2.93 -17.56 -10.69
C PRO A 22 -3.48 -18.99 -10.79
N THR A 23 -2.62 -20.01 -10.65
CA THR A 23 -3.04 -21.43 -10.68
C THR A 23 -3.80 -21.86 -9.43
N LEU A 24 -3.71 -21.07 -8.36
CA LEU A 24 -4.52 -21.20 -7.14
C LEU A 24 -5.77 -20.30 -7.18
N GLY A 25 -5.93 -19.52 -8.25
CA GLY A 25 -6.97 -18.51 -8.40
C GLY A 25 -6.88 -17.38 -7.36
N LEU A 26 -5.66 -17.02 -6.96
CA LEU A 26 -5.38 -15.82 -6.15
C LEU A 26 -5.29 -14.59 -7.06
N MET A 27 -5.55 -13.41 -6.49
CA MET A 27 -5.24 -12.12 -7.11
C MET A 27 -3.85 -11.65 -6.68
N ARG A 28 -3.22 -10.77 -7.46
CA ARG A 28 -1.88 -10.25 -7.15
C ARG A 28 -1.78 -9.63 -5.76
N ASP A 29 -2.79 -8.86 -5.39
CA ASP A 29 -2.86 -8.16 -4.10
C ASP A 29 -3.03 -9.11 -2.90
N ASP A 30 -3.46 -10.36 -3.11
CA ASP A 30 -3.52 -11.38 -2.05
C ASP A 30 -2.13 -11.88 -1.64
N CYS A 31 -1.12 -11.74 -2.51
CA CYS A 31 0.26 -12.16 -2.27
C CYS A 31 1.14 -11.08 -1.63
N LEU A 32 0.58 -9.91 -1.29
CA LEU A 32 1.33 -8.83 -0.64
C LEU A 32 1.79 -9.22 0.78
N TYR A 33 2.99 -8.79 1.15
CA TYR A 33 3.52 -8.96 2.51
C TYR A 33 2.69 -8.18 3.52
N VAL A 34 2.28 -8.84 4.62
CA VAL A 34 1.37 -8.28 5.63
C VAL A 34 2.12 -7.33 6.58
N ASP A 35 2.34 -6.10 6.12
CA ASP A 35 2.83 -4.99 6.93
C ASP A 35 1.68 -4.29 7.70
N LYS A 36 2.00 -3.40 8.64
CA LYS A 36 1.02 -2.60 9.40
C LYS A 36 0.07 -1.81 8.49
N TYR A 37 0.57 -1.27 7.38
CA TYR A 37 -0.25 -0.52 6.41
C TYR A 37 -1.21 -1.42 5.65
N VAL A 38 -0.80 -2.67 5.38
CA VAL A 38 -1.63 -3.67 4.70
C VAL A 38 -2.73 -4.15 5.64
N LYS A 39 -2.44 -4.36 6.93
CA LYS A 39 -3.46 -4.69 7.94
C LYS A 39 -4.53 -3.60 8.04
N GLU A 40 -4.10 -2.34 8.16
CA GLU A 40 -5.01 -1.19 8.18
C GLU A 40 -5.80 -1.06 6.87
N ALA A 41 -5.17 -1.31 5.72
CA ALA A 41 -5.85 -1.30 4.42
C ALA A 41 -6.93 -2.38 4.34
N VAL A 42 -6.63 -3.60 4.78
CA VAL A 42 -7.59 -4.71 4.86
C VAL A 42 -8.76 -4.31 5.75
N GLU A 43 -8.55 -3.69 6.90
CA GLU A 43 -9.64 -3.23 7.78
C GLU A 43 -10.54 -2.16 7.14
N ARG A 44 -10.00 -1.30 6.28
CA ARG A 44 -10.77 -0.25 5.57
C ARG A 44 -11.56 -0.76 4.36
N LEU A 45 -11.26 -1.96 3.83
CA LEU A 45 -11.98 -2.51 2.68
C LEU A 45 -13.47 -2.77 3.00
N PRO A 46 -14.36 -2.66 2.00
CA PRO A 46 -15.75 -3.06 2.16
C PRO A 46 -15.85 -4.59 2.40
N ASN A 47 -16.91 -4.99 3.11
CA ASN A 47 -17.03 -6.35 3.63
C ASN A 47 -17.17 -7.43 2.54
N ASP A 48 -17.82 -7.10 1.44
CA ASP A 48 -17.94 -7.97 0.26
C ASP A 48 -16.57 -8.36 -0.32
N VAL A 49 -15.68 -7.39 -0.52
CA VAL A 49 -14.33 -7.62 -1.04
C VAL A 49 -13.47 -8.39 -0.03
N LYS A 50 -13.63 -8.11 1.27
CA LYS A 50 -12.94 -8.87 2.34
C LYS A 50 -13.32 -10.36 2.31
N VAL A 51 -14.61 -10.67 2.26
CA VAL A 51 -15.11 -12.06 2.22
C VAL A 51 -14.64 -12.77 0.95
N ALA A 52 -14.70 -12.09 -0.21
CA ALA A 52 -14.19 -12.66 -1.46
C ALA A 52 -12.68 -12.99 -1.39
N ARG A 53 -11.90 -12.10 -0.76
CA ARG A 53 -10.47 -12.33 -0.48
C ARG A 53 -10.26 -13.53 0.45
N GLU A 54 -10.98 -13.61 1.56
CA GLU A 54 -10.87 -14.71 2.52
C GLU A 54 -11.21 -16.07 1.89
N PHE A 55 -12.21 -16.09 1.00
CA PHE A 55 -12.56 -17.27 0.23
C PHE A 55 -11.40 -17.72 -0.68
N ARG A 56 -10.81 -16.79 -1.45
CA ARG A 56 -9.65 -17.08 -2.31
C ARG A 56 -8.46 -17.61 -1.50
N MET A 57 -8.15 -16.97 -0.37
CA MET A 57 -7.05 -17.39 0.50
C MET A 57 -7.29 -18.78 1.11
N SER A 58 -8.51 -19.06 1.59
CA SER A 58 -8.88 -20.36 2.15
C SER A 58 -8.77 -21.47 1.10
N ARG A 59 -9.27 -21.21 -0.12
CA ARG A 59 -9.14 -22.12 -1.26
C ARG A 59 -7.67 -22.40 -1.58
N ALA A 60 -6.87 -21.35 -1.72
CA ALA A 60 -5.45 -21.48 -2.03
C ALA A 60 -4.67 -22.25 -0.95
N LEU A 61 -5.04 -22.09 0.33
CA LEU A 61 -4.45 -22.84 1.43
C LEU A 61 -4.74 -24.34 1.31
N ILE A 62 -5.99 -24.72 1.04
CA ILE A 62 -6.40 -26.12 0.88
C ILE A 62 -5.64 -26.76 -0.29
N LEU A 63 -5.55 -26.09 -1.42
CA LEU A 63 -4.85 -26.59 -2.62
C LEU A 63 -3.34 -26.70 -2.41
N SER A 64 -2.75 -25.70 -1.74
CA SER A 64 -1.34 -25.73 -1.37
C SER A 64 -1.03 -26.89 -0.40
N HIS A 65 -1.98 -27.23 0.46
CA HIS A 65 -1.90 -28.39 1.34
C HIS A 65 -1.99 -29.70 0.56
N SER A 66 -2.96 -29.85 -0.34
CA SER A 66 -3.14 -31.06 -1.17
C SER A 66 -2.12 -31.19 -2.31
N LYS A 67 -1.35 -30.12 -2.59
CA LYS A 67 -0.43 -30.03 -3.75
C LYS A 67 -1.16 -30.16 -5.09
N GLU A 68 -2.41 -29.73 -5.12
CA GLU A 68 -3.24 -29.70 -6.32
C GLU A 68 -3.31 -28.29 -6.92
N ILE A 69 -3.75 -28.20 -8.17
CA ILE A 69 -3.93 -26.95 -8.91
C ILE A 69 -5.36 -26.87 -9.43
N LEU A 70 -5.87 -25.65 -9.65
CA LEU A 70 -7.18 -25.48 -10.29
C LEU A 70 -7.12 -25.95 -11.76
N PRO A 71 -8.28 -26.35 -12.32
CA PRO A 71 -8.43 -26.43 -13.77
C PRO A 71 -8.15 -25.06 -14.41
N LYS A 72 -7.65 -25.07 -15.64
CA LYS A 72 -7.06 -23.89 -16.30
C LYS A 72 -8.09 -22.79 -16.58
N GLU A 73 -9.35 -23.18 -16.69
CA GLU A 73 -10.50 -22.31 -16.92
C GLU A 73 -10.82 -21.43 -15.70
N GLU A 74 -10.42 -21.86 -14.50
CA GLU A 74 -10.65 -21.13 -13.25
C GLU A 74 -9.42 -20.34 -12.78
N TRP A 75 -8.36 -20.28 -13.60
CA TRP A 75 -7.18 -19.49 -13.27
C TRP A 75 -7.48 -17.99 -13.39
N THR A 76 -6.89 -17.20 -12.50
CA THR A 76 -7.01 -15.74 -12.58
C THR A 76 -6.44 -15.24 -13.90
N ASN A 77 -7.24 -14.49 -14.65
CA ASN A 77 -6.81 -13.89 -15.91
C ASN A 77 -5.96 -12.63 -15.64
N TYR A 78 -4.87 -12.46 -16.39
CA TYR A 78 -4.01 -11.28 -16.28
C TYR A 78 -4.76 -9.97 -16.53
N ASP A 79 -5.69 -9.97 -17.49
CA ASP A 79 -6.44 -8.75 -17.86
C ASP A 79 -7.58 -8.44 -16.85
N GLU A 80 -7.98 -9.41 -16.02
CA GLU A 80 -9.05 -9.27 -15.01
C GLU A 80 -8.51 -9.04 -13.58
N ASP A 81 -7.19 -9.18 -13.37
CA ASP A 81 -6.57 -8.99 -12.07
C ASP A 81 -6.51 -7.50 -11.71
N VAL A 82 -7.38 -7.08 -10.79
CA VAL A 82 -7.51 -5.69 -10.36
C VAL A 82 -6.79 -5.47 -9.04
N ASP A 83 -6.06 -4.37 -8.97
CA ASP A 83 -5.36 -3.91 -7.77
C ASP A 83 -6.31 -3.27 -6.75
N TYR A 84 -7.04 -4.08 -5.99
CA TYR A 84 -8.04 -3.59 -5.03
C TYR A 84 -7.45 -3.07 -3.71
N LEU A 85 -6.26 -3.52 -3.32
CA LEU A 85 -5.62 -3.23 -2.03
C LEU A 85 -4.46 -2.25 -2.17
N SER A 86 -3.64 -2.39 -3.20
CA SER A 86 -2.49 -1.52 -3.49
C SER A 86 -2.79 -0.01 -3.43
N PRO A 87 -3.85 0.52 -4.07
CA PRO A 87 -4.15 1.95 -4.00
C PRO A 87 -4.58 2.43 -2.61
N ILE A 88 -5.17 1.55 -1.79
CA ILE A 88 -5.56 1.88 -0.41
C ILE A 88 -4.30 1.93 0.47
N VAL A 89 -3.39 0.97 0.29
CA VAL A 89 -2.11 0.93 1.02
C VAL A 89 -1.28 2.17 0.74
N GLU A 90 -1.23 2.64 -0.51
CA GLU A 90 -0.51 3.87 -0.87
C GLU A 90 -1.11 5.10 -0.18
N LYS A 91 -2.44 5.26 -0.21
CA LYS A 91 -3.13 6.34 0.51
C LYS A 91 -2.82 6.34 2.00
N ILE A 92 -2.82 5.18 2.64
CA ILE A 92 -2.50 5.05 4.07
C ILE A 92 -1.04 5.43 4.33
N LYS A 93 -0.09 4.98 3.50
CA LYS A 93 1.33 5.35 3.65
C LYS A 93 1.52 6.85 3.54
N ASP A 94 0.81 7.51 2.62
CA ASP A 94 0.85 8.96 2.47
C ASP A 94 0.18 9.67 3.66
N GLU A 95 -0.95 9.20 4.17
CA GLU A 95 -1.57 9.71 5.41
C GLU A 95 -0.59 9.67 6.59
N HIS A 96 0.09 8.55 6.81
CA HIS A 96 1.09 8.39 7.88
C HIS A 96 2.29 9.32 7.67
N ARG A 97 2.77 9.48 6.43
CA ARG A 97 3.84 10.43 6.09
C ARG A 97 3.42 11.87 6.41
N LEU A 98 2.20 12.25 6.02
CA LEU A 98 1.67 13.59 6.25
C LEU A 98 1.50 13.89 7.74
N ARG A 99 0.98 12.93 8.53
CA ARG A 99 0.87 13.08 9.99
C ARG A 99 2.23 13.36 10.64
N LYS A 100 3.26 12.60 10.26
CA LYS A 100 4.62 12.81 10.77
C LYS A 100 5.15 14.22 10.45
N ILE A 101 4.97 14.70 9.22
CA ILE A 101 5.39 16.05 8.81
C ILE A 101 4.61 17.13 9.59
N LEU A 102 3.31 16.93 9.83
CA LEU A 102 2.50 17.86 10.61
C LEU A 102 2.94 17.92 12.07
N ASP A 103 3.28 16.79 12.67
CA ASP A 103 3.78 16.72 14.05
C ASP A 103 5.14 17.43 14.19
N GLU A 104 6.05 17.25 13.23
CA GLU A 104 7.33 17.98 13.16
C GLU A 104 7.12 19.49 13.01
N LYS A 105 6.19 19.91 12.14
CA LYS A 105 5.81 21.32 11.97
C LYS A 105 5.13 21.91 13.22
N ASN A 106 4.34 21.10 13.92
CA ASN A 106 3.70 21.52 15.18
C ASN A 106 4.74 21.71 16.29
N GLY A 107 5.73 20.82 16.37
CA GLY A 107 6.86 20.96 17.29
C GLY A 107 7.68 22.22 17.02
N THR A 108 8.07 22.45 15.77
CA THR A 108 8.84 23.65 15.36
C THR A 108 8.07 24.96 15.54
N ARG A 109 6.75 24.99 15.26
CA ARG A 109 5.92 26.17 15.54
C ARG A 109 5.86 26.50 17.04
N LYS A 110 5.74 25.49 17.91
CA LYS A 110 5.77 25.69 19.37
C LYS A 110 7.12 26.22 19.84
N THR A 111 8.23 25.67 19.36
CA THR A 111 9.57 26.17 19.73
C THR A 111 9.76 27.60 19.26
N GLN A 112 9.39 27.93 18.01
CA GLN A 112 9.46 29.32 17.52
C GLN A 112 8.62 30.30 18.35
N GLY A 113 7.40 29.92 18.74
CA GLY A 113 6.56 30.75 19.63
C GLY A 113 7.18 30.97 21.01
N ILE A 114 7.80 29.93 21.60
CA ILE A 114 8.50 30.01 22.89
C ILE A 114 9.75 30.89 22.78
N PHE A 115 10.60 30.69 21.76
CA PHE A 115 11.79 31.49 21.51
C PHE A 115 11.46 32.97 21.23
N GLY A 116 10.39 33.25 20.49
CA GLY A 116 9.93 34.62 20.26
C GLY A 116 9.47 35.31 21.54
N THR A 117 8.72 34.61 22.39
CA THR A 117 8.23 35.14 23.68
C THR A 117 9.39 35.36 24.67
N ILE A 118 10.32 34.41 24.76
CA ILE A 118 11.51 34.53 25.63
C ILE A 118 12.47 35.62 25.10
N GLY A 119 12.66 35.72 23.78
CA GLY A 119 13.48 36.77 23.17
C GLY A 119 12.91 38.18 23.41
N GLN A 120 11.58 38.33 23.37
CA GLN A 120 10.88 39.57 23.78
C GLN A 120 11.05 39.86 25.28
N LEU A 121 10.91 38.85 26.14
CA LEU A 121 11.08 38.98 27.60
C LEU A 121 12.52 39.34 28.01
N LEU A 122 13.53 38.87 27.28
CA LEU A 122 14.94 39.15 27.53
C LEU A 122 15.47 40.37 26.75
N GLY A 123 14.60 41.14 26.07
CA GLY A 123 14.98 42.38 25.38
C GLY A 123 15.97 42.21 24.21
N LEU A 124 16.17 40.97 23.71
CA LEU A 124 17.13 40.62 22.67
C LEU A 124 16.49 40.71 21.27
N GLN A 125 16.03 41.90 20.87
CA GLN A 125 15.39 42.12 19.55
C GLN A 125 16.32 42.72 18.49
N LYS A 126 17.61 42.92 18.77
CA LYS A 126 18.54 43.51 17.78
C LYS A 126 19.83 42.71 17.73
N THR A 127 20.05 41.95 16.64
CA THR A 127 21.38 41.61 16.05
C THR A 127 21.37 40.45 15.04
N ILE A 128 20.24 40.09 14.42
CA ILE A 128 20.28 39.13 13.29
C ILE A 128 19.40 39.67 12.18
N ASP A 129 19.97 40.60 11.43
CA ASP A 129 19.68 40.98 10.04
C ASP A 129 20.58 42.21 9.74
N LYS A 130 21.87 41.95 9.55
CA LYS A 130 22.86 42.87 8.97
C LYS A 130 23.86 42.05 8.16
#